data_AF-R6TQ76-F1
#
_entry.id   AF-R6TQ76-F1
#
_cell.length_a   1.000
_cell.length_b   1.000
_cell.length_c   1.000
_cell.angle_alpha   90.00
_cell.angle_beta   90.00
_cell.angle_gamma   90.00
#
_symmetry.space_group_name_H-M   'P 1'
#
loop_
_entity.id
_entity.type
_entity.pdbx_description
1 polymer ?
#
loop_
_entity_poly.entity_id
_entity_poly.type
_entity_poly.pdbx_seq_one_letter_code
_entity_poly.pdbx_strand_id
1 'polypeptide(L)'
;MKAFIASLVLLAVLMVCSVLNCFYIDRVTGKMLALCAEFPEKAAEGEEEMPEVLKAALSEWEKAKPRLRAASKASYIFTVSTALSSTRDYYLHGSPDDYISAKNQLIEALKALQVSDSLSFSGII
;
A
#
# COMPACT_ATOMS: atom_id res chain seq x y z
N MET A 1 41.36 -11.36 3.11
CA MET A 1 40.45 -12.46 3.54
C MET A 1 39.36 -11.98 4.49
N LYS A 2 39.66 -11.32 5.62
CA LYS A 2 38.63 -10.78 6.56
C LYS A 2 37.64 -9.79 5.90
N ALA A 3 38.15 -8.86 5.08
CA ALA A 3 37.31 -7.89 4.36
C ALA A 3 36.37 -8.55 3.31
N PHE A 4 36.82 -9.64 2.69
CA PHE A 4 36.03 -10.40 1.70
C PHE A 4 34.88 -11.17 2.37
N ILE A 5 35.14 -11.77 3.54
CA ILE A 5 34.10 -12.44 4.34
C ILE A 5 33.08 -11.39 4.82
N ALA A 6 33.55 -10.22 5.28
CA ALA A 6 32.68 -9.13 5.71
C ALA A 6 31.76 -8.62 4.57
N SER A 7 32.26 -8.46 3.34
CA SER A 7 31.43 -8.09 2.19
C SER A 7 30.38 -9.15 1.84
N LEU A 8 30.74 -10.44 1.94
CA LEU A 8 29.81 -11.55 1.71
C LEU A 8 28.67 -11.57 2.75
N VAL A 9 29.02 -11.37 4.02
CA VAL A 9 28.04 -11.27 5.12
C VAL A 9 27.13 -10.07 4.92
N LEU A 10 27.69 -8.90 4.58
CA LEU A 10 26.91 -7.69 4.31
C LEU A 10 25.91 -7.90 3.16
N LEU A 11 26.36 -8.52 2.07
CA LEU A 11 25.52 -8.80 0.90
C LEU A 11 24.39 -9.78 1.24
N ALA A 12 24.68 -10.82 2.03
CA ALA A 12 23.65 -11.74 2.52
C ALA A 12 22.60 -11.04 3.39
N VAL A 13 23.04 -10.15 4.30
CA VAL A 13 22.13 -9.36 5.14
C VAL A 13 21.24 -8.45 4.29
N LEU A 14 21.82 -7.75 3.30
CA LEU A 14 21.06 -6.88 2.40
C LEU A 14 20.01 -7.65 1.59
N MET A 15 20.35 -8.84 1.09
CA MET A 15 19.38 -9.70 0.40
C MET A 15 18.23 -10.13 1.33
N VAL A 16 18.54 -10.56 2.56
CA VAL A 16 17.51 -10.91 3.55
C VAL A 16 16.62 -9.71 3.88
N CYS A 17 17.20 -8.53 4.08
CA CYS A 17 16.44 -7.30 4.30
C CYS A 17 15.53 -6.96 3.12
N SER A 18 16.01 -7.11 1.88
CA SER A 18 15.21 -6.90 0.67
C SER A 18 14.01 -7.85 0.61
N VAL A 19 14.24 -9.14 0.89
CA VAL A 19 13.17 -10.15 0.91
C VAL A 19 12.15 -9.86 2.01
N LEU A 20 12.61 -9.49 3.22
CA LEU A 20 11.72 -9.12 4.32
C LEU A 20 10.90 -7.86 4.01
N ASN A 21 11.45 -6.90 3.26
CA ASN A 21 10.71 -5.74 2.80
C ASN A 21 9.62 -6.12 1.80
N CYS A 22 9.92 -7.00 0.83
CA CYS A 22 8.93 -7.51 -0.12
C CYS A 22 7.77 -8.19 0.60
N PHE A 23 8.07 -9.13 1.51
CA PHE A 23 7.05 -9.81 2.31
C PHE A 23 6.20 -8.84 3.15
N TYR A 24 6.82 -7.79 3.69
CA TYR A 24 6.10 -6.79 4.47
C TYR A 24 5.14 -5.99 3.59
N ILE A 25 5.59 -5.56 2.42
CA ILE A 25 4.76 -4.82 1.46
C ILE A 25 3.60 -5.70 0.99
N ASP A 26 3.86 -6.94 0.56
CA ASP A 26 2.83 -7.91 0.15
C ASP A 26 1.78 -8.14 1.24
N ARG A 27 2.23 -8.29 2.49
CA ARG A 27 1.32 -8.46 3.63
C ARG A 27 0.41 -7.26 3.82
N VAL A 28 0.96 -6.05 3.74
CA VAL A 28 0.19 -4.82 3.93
C VAL A 28 -0.77 -4.58 2.76
N THR A 29 -0.28 -4.67 1.51
CA THR A 29 -1.10 -4.48 0.32
C THR A 29 -2.18 -5.54 0.22
N GLY A 30 -1.88 -6.80 0.51
CA GLY A 30 -2.86 -7.89 0.57
C GLY A 30 -3.97 -7.63 1.59
N LYS A 31 -3.62 -7.16 2.80
CA LYS A 31 -4.61 -6.80 3.82
C LYS A 31 -5.46 -5.61 3.40
N MET A 32 -4.85 -4.58 2.82
CA MET A 32 -5.57 -3.40 2.31
C MET A 32 -6.51 -3.76 1.16
N LEU A 33 -6.10 -4.64 0.25
CA LEU A 33 -6.93 -5.13 -0.85
C LEU A 33 -8.14 -5.94 -0.34
N ALA A 34 -7.95 -6.76 0.70
CA ALA A 34 -9.05 -7.46 1.36
C ALA A 34 -10.08 -6.48 1.95
N LEU A 35 -9.63 -5.45 2.65
CA LEU A 35 -10.51 -4.39 3.16
C LEU A 35 -11.23 -3.65 2.03
N CYS A 36 -10.55 -3.34 0.93
CA CYS A 36 -11.17 -2.70 -0.24
C CYS A 36 -12.28 -3.55 -0.87
N ALA A 37 -12.17 -4.88 -0.81
CA ALA A 37 -13.21 -5.78 -1.30
C ALA A 37 -14.49 -5.73 -0.43
N GLU A 38 -14.33 -5.43 0.86
CA GLU A 38 -15.41 -5.30 1.84
C GLU A 38 -16.01 -3.88 1.91
N PHE A 39 -15.48 -2.93 1.13
CA PHE A 39 -16.02 -1.58 1.08
C PHE A 39 -17.46 -1.57 0.55
N PRO A 40 -18.40 -0.93 1.28
CA PRO A 40 -19.81 -0.92 0.90
C PRO A 40 -20.05 -0.13 -0.38
N GLU A 41 -21.16 -0.44 -1.05
CA GLU A 41 -21.67 0.40 -2.14
C GLU A 41 -22.24 1.69 -1.55
N LYS A 42 -22.00 2.81 -2.24
CA LYS A 42 -22.54 4.10 -1.83
C LYS A 42 -23.94 4.30 -2.42
N ALA A 43 -24.93 4.58 -1.57
CA ALA A 43 -26.25 4.99 -2.00
C ALA A 43 -26.24 6.40 -2.61
N ALA A 44 -27.22 6.70 -3.48
CA ALA A 44 -27.34 8.02 -4.11
C ALA A 44 -27.70 9.14 -3.11
N GLU A 45 -28.36 8.78 -2.02
CA GLU A 45 -28.57 9.65 -0.87
C GLU A 45 -27.31 9.60 0.01
N GLY A 46 -26.71 10.76 0.28
CA GLY A 46 -25.42 10.85 0.96
C GLY A 46 -25.41 10.12 2.30
N GLU A 47 -24.32 9.44 2.60
CA GLU A 47 -24.13 8.80 3.90
C GLU A 47 -23.51 9.78 4.90
N GLU A 48 -24.14 9.92 6.07
CA GLU A 48 -23.67 10.81 7.13
C GLU A 48 -22.46 10.23 7.90
N GLU A 49 -22.26 8.91 7.87
CA GLU A 49 -21.18 8.26 8.62
C GLU A 49 -20.27 7.40 7.75
N MET A 50 -18.96 7.45 8.05
CA MET A 50 -17.97 6.59 7.42
C MET A 50 -18.09 5.14 7.90
N PRO A 51 -18.08 4.15 7.00
CA PRO A 51 -18.12 2.73 7.34
C PRO A 51 -16.91 2.31 8.16
N GLU A 52 -17.13 1.39 9.11
CA GLU A 52 -16.06 0.83 9.95
C GLU A 52 -14.93 0.19 9.13
N VAL A 53 -15.24 -0.44 8.00
CA VAL A 53 -14.22 -1.04 7.11
C VAL A 53 -13.30 0.03 6.52
N LEU A 54 -13.85 1.21 6.18
CA LEU A 54 -13.07 2.33 5.66
C LEU A 54 -12.23 2.99 6.76
N LYS A 55 -12.77 3.11 7.98
CA LYS A 55 -12.02 3.51 9.18
C LYS A 55 -10.85 2.54 9.45
N ALA A 56 -11.09 1.24 9.34
CA ALA A 56 -10.09 0.20 9.53
C ALA A 56 -8.98 0.27 8.47
N ALA A 57 -9.33 0.50 7.20
CA ALA A 57 -8.36 0.68 6.12
C ALA A 57 -7.46 1.91 6.35
N LEU A 58 -8.03 3.04 6.77
CA LEU A 58 -7.26 4.24 7.14
C LEU A 58 -6.29 3.96 8.31
N SER A 59 -6.79 3.31 9.36
CA SER A 59 -5.99 2.95 10.54
C SER A 59 -4.84 2.00 10.18
N GLU A 60 -5.12 0.95 9.40
CA GLU A 60 -4.10 -0.01 8.97
C GLU A 60 -3.04 0.65 8.08
N TRP A 61 -3.46 1.51 7.16
CA TRP A 61 -2.55 2.25 6.31
C TRP A 61 -1.62 3.16 7.12
N GLU A 62 -2.15 4.00 8.01
CA GLU A 62 -1.33 4.91 8.82
C GLU A 62 -0.38 4.15 9.77
N LYS A 63 -0.79 2.99 10.29
CA LYS A 63 0.08 2.12 11.07
C LYS A 63 1.23 1.53 10.25
N ALA A 64 0.99 1.15 9.00
CA ALA A 64 2.00 0.53 8.13
C ALA A 64 2.93 1.56 7.45
N LYS A 65 2.45 2.77 7.21
CA LYS A 65 3.10 3.84 6.46
C LYS A 65 4.55 4.15 6.90
N PRO A 66 4.91 4.22 8.21
CA PRO A 66 6.28 4.52 8.61
C PRO A 66 7.29 3.47 8.11
N ARG A 67 6.92 2.18 8.17
CA ARG A 67 7.80 1.10 7.71
C ARG A 67 7.78 0.98 6.19
N LEU A 68 6.64 1.21 5.56
CA LEU A 68 6.55 1.25 4.10
C LEU A 68 7.41 2.37 3.48
N ARG A 69 7.54 3.53 4.13
CA ARG A 69 8.44 4.61 3.69
C ARG A 69 9.92 4.21 3.69
N ALA A 70 10.32 3.26 4.53
CA ALA A 70 11.67 2.72 4.54
C ALA A 70 11.85 1.57 3.54
N ALA A 71 10.77 0.92 3.12
CA ALA A 71 10.79 -0.27 2.28
C ALA A 71 10.52 0.01 0.80
N SER A 72 9.87 1.12 0.45
CA SER A 72 9.39 1.42 -0.90
C SER A 72 9.57 2.90 -1.28
N LYS A 73 9.44 3.22 -2.57
CA LYS A 73 9.54 4.61 -3.05
C LYS A 73 8.41 5.48 -2.49
N ALA A 74 8.77 6.69 -2.07
CA ALA A 74 7.83 7.67 -1.51
C ALA A 74 6.64 7.98 -2.44
N SER A 75 6.83 7.92 -3.76
CA SER A 75 5.78 8.14 -4.75
C SER A 75 4.63 7.13 -4.62
N TYR A 76 4.91 5.84 -4.41
CA TYR A 76 3.86 4.83 -4.24
C TYR A 76 3.06 5.05 -2.96
N ILE A 77 3.75 5.40 -1.88
CA ILE A 77 3.12 5.73 -0.59
C ILE A 77 2.24 6.96 -0.70
N PHE A 78 2.69 7.97 -1.45
CA PHE A 78 1.89 9.16 -1.73
C PHE A 78 0.64 8.83 -2.55
N THR A 79 0.78 8.03 -3.62
CA THR A 79 -0.34 7.64 -4.49
C THR A 79 -1.40 6.87 -3.71
N VAL A 80 -1.02 5.86 -2.91
CA VAL A 80 -1.98 5.09 -2.09
C VAL A 80 -2.65 5.99 -1.05
N SER A 81 -1.89 6.86 -0.37
CA SER A 81 -2.46 7.77 0.63
C SER A 81 -3.49 8.73 0.01
N THR A 82 -3.19 9.25 -1.19
CA THR A 82 -4.07 10.17 -1.90
C THR A 82 -5.33 9.47 -2.39
N ALA A 83 -5.20 8.27 -2.96
CA ALA A 83 -6.34 7.47 -3.41
C ALA A 83 -7.24 7.04 -2.23
N LEU A 84 -6.65 6.70 -1.08
CA LEU A 84 -7.40 6.34 0.12
C LEU A 84 -8.16 7.54 0.70
N SER A 85 -7.52 8.71 0.76
CA SER A 85 -8.20 9.95 1.17
C SER A 85 -9.34 10.30 0.21
N SER A 86 -9.10 10.20 -1.10
CA SER A 86 -10.13 10.48 -2.11
C SER A 86 -11.30 9.52 -1.99
N THR A 87 -11.04 8.23 -1.76
CA THR A 87 -12.09 7.21 -1.55
C THR A 87 -12.96 7.57 -0.34
N ARG A 88 -12.36 8.01 0.77
CA ARG A 88 -13.10 8.53 1.93
C ARG A 88 -13.92 9.76 1.58
N ASP A 89 -13.31 10.75 0.93
CA ASP A 89 -13.95 12.03 0.66
C ASP A 89 -15.13 11.85 -0.30
N TYR A 90 -14.98 11.02 -1.34
CA TYR A 90 -16.06 10.67 -2.25
C TYR A 90 -17.12 9.78 -1.60
N TYR A 91 -16.77 8.93 -0.63
CA TYR A 91 -17.77 8.20 0.14
C TYR A 91 -18.69 9.15 0.92
N LEU A 92 -18.12 10.14 1.61
CA LEU A 92 -18.89 11.05 2.45
C LEU A 92 -19.62 12.13 1.63
N HIS A 93 -19.03 12.61 0.54
CA HIS A 93 -19.48 13.85 -0.12
C HIS A 93 -19.67 13.73 -1.64
N GLY A 94 -19.15 12.67 -2.27
CA GLY A 94 -19.17 12.49 -3.72
C GLY A 94 -20.45 11.88 -4.28
N SER A 95 -20.47 11.66 -5.60
CA SER A 95 -21.44 10.76 -6.23
C SER A 95 -21.03 9.28 -6.06
N PRO A 96 -21.96 8.32 -6.21
CA PRO A 96 -21.61 6.90 -6.26
C PRO A 96 -20.57 6.56 -7.34
N ASP A 97 -20.65 7.18 -8.51
CA ASP A 97 -19.72 6.94 -9.63
C ASP A 97 -18.29 7.43 -9.32
N ASP A 98 -18.16 8.60 -8.68
CA ASP A 98 -16.88 9.13 -8.23
C ASP A 98 -16.26 8.23 -7.16
N TYR A 99 -17.10 7.72 -6.25
CA TYR A 99 -16.67 6.79 -5.22
C TYR A 99 -16.15 5.46 -5.81
N ILE A 100 -16.87 4.87 -6.75
CA ILE A 100 -16.43 3.64 -7.46
C ILE A 100 -15.11 3.90 -8.18
N SER A 101 -15.00 5.04 -8.86
CA SER A 101 -13.77 5.43 -9.56
C SER A 101 -12.59 5.58 -8.60
N ALA A 102 -12.79 6.23 -7.45
CA ALA A 102 -11.76 6.39 -6.44
C ALA A 102 -11.35 5.06 -5.78
N LYS A 103 -12.32 4.18 -5.50
CA LYS A 103 -12.06 2.82 -5.02
C LYS A 103 -11.20 2.03 -6.00
N ASN A 104 -11.48 2.11 -7.31
CA ASN A 104 -10.68 1.45 -8.33
C ASN A 104 -9.25 2.01 -8.40
N GLN A 105 -9.09 3.34 -8.33
CA GLN A 105 -7.78 3.98 -8.26
C GLN A 105 -6.97 3.55 -7.02
N LEU A 106 -7.62 3.38 -5.88
CA LEU A 106 -6.99 2.85 -4.67
C LEU A 106 -6.49 1.42 -4.87
N ILE A 107 -7.32 0.55 -5.47
CA ILE A 107 -6.94 -0.84 -5.77
C ILE A 107 -5.75 -0.88 -6.74
N GLU A 108 -5.76 -0.05 -7.78
CA GLU A 108 -4.65 0.05 -8.73
C GLU A 108 -3.37 0.56 -8.06
N ALA A 109 -3.47 1.57 -7.20
CA ALA A 109 -2.33 2.09 -6.45
C ALA A 109 -1.72 1.03 -5.51
N LEU A 110 -2.56 0.24 -4.83
CA LEU A 110 -2.13 -0.87 -3.96
C LEU A 110 -1.42 -1.97 -4.77
N LYS A 111 -1.96 -2.34 -5.93
CA LYS A 111 -1.33 -3.30 -6.85
C LYS A 111 -0.01 -2.77 -7.41
N ALA A 112 0.06 -1.49 -7.75
CA ALA A 112 1.29 -0.86 -8.23
C ALA A 112 2.38 -0.89 -7.15
N LEU A 113 2.04 -0.56 -5.89
CA LEU A 113 2.96 -0.69 -4.76
C LEU A 113 3.43 -2.15 -4.59
N GLN A 114 2.51 -3.11 -4.70
CA GLN A 114 2.83 -4.53 -4.59
C GLN A 114 3.84 -5.01 -5.66
N VAL A 115 3.63 -4.62 -6.92
CA VAL A 115 4.50 -5.03 -8.05
C VAL A 115 5.81 -4.23 -8.10
N SER A 116 5.83 -3.04 -7.52
CA SER A 116 6.99 -2.14 -7.59
C SER A 116 8.26 -2.68 -6.95
N ASP A 117 8.13 -3.63 -6.03
CA ASP A 117 9.24 -4.30 -5.35
C ASP A 117 9.40 -5.75 -5.81
N SER A 118 8.84 -6.12 -6.97
CA SER A 118 9.32 -7.31 -7.70
C SER A 118 10.81 -7.13 -7.96
N LEU A 119 11.61 -8.02 -7.36
CA LEU A 119 13.06 -7.95 -7.23
C LEU A 119 13.78 -7.71 -8.58
N SER A 120 13.89 -6.45 -8.99
CA SER A 120 14.72 -6.04 -10.12
C SER A 120 16.18 -5.98 -9.67
N PHE A 121 16.82 -7.15 -9.59
CA PHE A 121 18.27 -7.28 -9.42
C PHE A 121 19.07 -6.80 -10.65
N SER A 122 18.40 -6.34 -11.71
CA SER A 122 19.01 -5.87 -12.96
C SER A 122 19.98 -4.68 -12.79
N GLY A 123 19.99 -4.02 -11.63
CA GLY A 123 20.94 -2.95 -11.30
C GLY A 123 22.07 -3.36 -10.35
N ILE A 124 22.19 -4.65 -9.99
CA ILE A 124 23.20 -5.17 -9.04
C ILE A 124 24.33 -5.94 -9.76
N ILE A 125 24.21 -6.17 -11.08
CA ILE A 125 25.24 -6.82 -11.92
C ILE A 125 25.92 -5.76 -12.80
#